data_AF-A0AA50DX60-F1
#
_entry.id   AF-A0AA50DX60-F1
#
_cell.length_a   1.000
_cell.length_b   1.000
_cell.length_c   1.000
_cell.angle_alpha   90.00
_cell.angle_beta   90.00
_cell.angle_gamma   90.00
#
_symmetry.space_group_name_H-M   'P 1'
#
loop_
_entity.id
_entity.type
_entity.pdbx_description
1 polymer ?
#
loop_
_entity_poly.entity_id
_entity_poly.type
_entity_poly.pdbx_seq_one_letter_code
_entity_poly.pdbx_strand_id
1 'polypeptide(L)'
;MLAQRVVWEFHQDPFLFDKSHAIEYISARIELEKQTKEIQERIYQVIKNYQSNPILNGKNNVVIQRGDEDFPAPIKIEYSGYCLNLFAAIDCHFQESDNSIHILDFKTGSGVPDQRQAYVYLLAAQYLFPNQKAKASFYNLETQEWTKPVTASQEYLECVLIELAKLAQEWQRESTQYRQSPEMFTKLFPPNPGIRCKNCIFQTICEYSGIT
;
A
#
# COMPACT_ATOMS: atom_id res chain seq x y z
N MET A 1 -6.11 -1.63 -7.38
CA MET A 1 -6.90 -2.72 -6.75
C MET A 1 -8.39 -2.40 -6.85
N LEU A 2 -9.29 -3.39 -7.01
CA LEU A 2 -10.73 -3.15 -7.21
C LEU A 2 -11.40 -2.39 -6.05
N ALA A 3 -11.09 -2.74 -4.79
CA ALA A 3 -11.70 -2.10 -3.62
C ALA A 3 -11.34 -0.61 -3.50
N GLN A 4 -10.11 -0.24 -3.84
CA GLN A 4 -9.69 1.16 -3.90
C GLN A 4 -10.39 1.93 -5.02
N ARG A 5 -10.62 1.31 -6.19
CA ARG A 5 -11.41 1.91 -7.26
C ARG A 5 -12.82 2.27 -6.80
N VAL A 6 -13.45 1.43 -5.96
CA VAL A 6 -14.76 1.76 -5.36
C VAL A 6 -14.71 3.09 -4.62
N VAL A 7 -13.72 3.26 -3.73
CA VAL A 7 -13.53 4.51 -2.99
C VAL A 7 -13.33 5.69 -3.94
N TRP A 8 -12.46 5.52 -4.94
CA TRP A 8 -12.21 6.55 -5.94
C TRP A 8 -13.49 6.98 -6.69
N GLU A 9 -14.32 6.03 -7.13
CA GLU A 9 -15.57 6.31 -7.86
C GLU A 9 -16.57 7.11 -7.03
N PHE A 10 -16.71 6.80 -5.73
CA PHE A 10 -17.54 7.59 -4.81
C PHE A 10 -17.11 9.06 -4.70
N HIS A 11 -15.82 9.34 -4.88
CA HIS A 11 -15.27 10.71 -4.84
C HIS A 11 -15.25 11.39 -6.21
N GLN A 12 -15.53 10.67 -7.30
CA GLN A 12 -15.75 11.28 -8.61
C GLN A 12 -17.20 11.72 -8.82
N ASP A 13 -18.17 10.96 -8.30
CA ASP A 13 -19.60 11.30 -8.34
C ASP A 13 -20.19 11.29 -6.92
N PRO A 14 -20.24 12.45 -6.23
CA PRO A 14 -20.81 12.55 -4.88
C PRO A 14 -22.27 12.11 -4.79
N PHE A 15 -23.04 12.12 -5.89
CA PHE A 15 -24.42 11.65 -5.86
C PHE A 15 -24.54 10.14 -5.62
N LEU A 16 -23.44 9.38 -5.73
CA LEU A 16 -23.43 7.95 -5.43
C LEU A 16 -23.71 7.67 -3.95
N PHE A 17 -23.47 8.61 -3.04
CA PHE A 17 -23.81 8.42 -1.63
C PHE A 17 -25.33 8.28 -1.40
N ASP A 18 -26.13 9.00 -2.19
CA ASP A 18 -27.60 9.06 -2.03
C ASP A 18 -28.38 8.13 -2.99
N LYS A 19 -27.68 7.47 -3.93
CA LYS A 19 -28.32 6.61 -4.95
C LYS A 19 -28.52 5.17 -4.45
N SER A 20 -29.75 4.67 -4.57
CA SER A 20 -30.06 3.24 -4.41
C SER A 20 -29.32 2.34 -5.40
N HIS A 21 -28.85 2.89 -6.53
CA HIS A 21 -28.20 2.16 -7.62
C HIS A 21 -26.67 2.34 -7.68
N ALA A 22 -26.04 2.76 -6.57
CA ALA A 22 -24.59 2.94 -6.50
C ALA A 22 -23.84 1.63 -6.81
N ILE A 23 -24.40 0.49 -6.41
CA ILE A 23 -23.83 -0.83 -6.67
C ILE A 23 -23.75 -1.09 -8.17
N GLU A 24 -24.86 -0.98 -8.90
CA GLU A 24 -24.90 -1.24 -10.34
C GLU A 24 -23.97 -0.28 -11.10
N TYR A 25 -23.98 1.00 -10.72
CA TYR A 25 -23.15 2.03 -11.35
C TYR A 25 -21.66 1.75 -11.18
N ILE A 26 -21.20 1.52 -9.95
CA ILE A 26 -19.77 1.30 -9.66
C ILE A 26 -19.32 -0.04 -10.27
N SER A 27 -20.15 -1.09 -10.15
CA SER A 27 -19.82 -2.43 -10.65
C SER A 27 -19.54 -2.44 -12.14
N ALA A 28 -20.34 -1.72 -12.93
CA ALA A 28 -20.13 -1.58 -14.37
C ALA A 28 -18.80 -0.86 -14.69
N ARG A 29 -18.43 0.17 -13.92
CA ARG A 29 -17.23 0.99 -14.16
C ARG A 29 -15.93 0.29 -13.80
N ILE A 30 -15.97 -0.61 -12.82
CA ILE A 30 -14.82 -1.42 -12.42
C ILE A 30 -14.81 -2.80 -13.11
N GLU A 31 -15.74 -3.05 -14.03
CA GLU A 31 -15.91 -4.30 -14.79
C GLU A 31 -16.01 -5.52 -13.86
N LEU A 32 -16.81 -5.39 -12.79
CA LEU A 32 -16.88 -6.38 -11.72
C LEU A 32 -17.40 -7.74 -12.22
N GLU A 33 -18.22 -7.75 -13.28
CA GLU A 33 -18.75 -8.97 -13.88
C GLU A 33 -17.67 -9.89 -14.47
N LYS A 34 -16.47 -9.36 -14.77
CA LYS A 34 -15.33 -10.15 -15.29
C LYS A 34 -14.57 -10.90 -14.18
N GLN A 35 -14.92 -10.67 -12.91
CA GLN A 35 -14.24 -11.26 -11.76
C GLN A 35 -14.93 -12.53 -11.27
N THR A 36 -14.25 -13.31 -10.42
CA THR A 36 -14.86 -14.49 -9.77
C THR A 36 -15.98 -14.07 -8.81
N LYS A 37 -16.98 -14.94 -8.60
CA LYS A 37 -18.10 -14.66 -7.69
C LYS A 37 -17.67 -14.21 -6.30
N GLU A 38 -16.64 -14.85 -5.75
CA GLU A 38 -16.06 -14.47 -4.45
C GLU A 38 -15.55 -13.02 -4.43
N ILE A 39 -14.83 -12.60 -5.48
CA ILE A 39 -14.37 -11.21 -5.61
C ILE A 39 -15.56 -10.27 -5.75
N GLN A 40 -16.57 -10.63 -6.55
CA GLN A 40 -17.77 -9.82 -6.72
C GLN A 40 -18.48 -9.58 -5.38
N GLU A 41 -18.73 -10.63 -4.61
CA GLU A 41 -19.37 -10.56 -3.28
C GLU A 41 -18.61 -9.65 -2.32
N ARG A 42 -17.29 -9.77 -2.26
CA ARG A 42 -16.44 -8.91 -1.42
C ARG A 42 -16.51 -7.45 -1.85
N ILE A 43 -16.47 -7.17 -3.16
CA ILE A 43 -16.54 -5.80 -3.67
C ILE A 43 -17.93 -5.19 -3.48
N TYR A 44 -19.00 -5.96 -3.64
CA TYR A 44 -20.35 -5.51 -3.29
C TYR A 44 -20.46 -5.11 -1.82
N GLN A 45 -19.83 -5.86 -0.92
CA GLN A 45 -19.76 -5.51 0.49
C GLN A 45 -19.00 -4.19 0.69
N VAL A 46 -17.85 -4.02 0.03
CA VAL A 46 -17.08 -2.76 0.08
C VAL A 46 -17.90 -1.57 -0.40
N ILE A 47 -18.66 -1.69 -1.50
CA ILE A 47 -19.52 -0.61 -2.01
C ILE A 47 -20.56 -0.22 -0.94
N LYS A 48 -21.28 -1.20 -0.37
CA LYS A 48 -22.28 -0.96 0.69
C LYS A 48 -21.68 -0.33 1.93
N ASN A 49 -20.52 -0.83 2.34
CA ASN A 49 -19.80 -0.32 3.51
C ASN A 49 -19.37 1.13 3.30
N TYR A 50 -18.76 1.44 2.17
CA TYR A 50 -18.28 2.80 1.92
C TYR A 50 -19.43 3.79 1.73
N GLN A 51 -20.53 3.36 1.09
CA GLN A 51 -21.74 4.17 0.96
C GLN A 51 -22.34 4.52 2.32
N SER A 52 -22.41 3.54 3.23
CA SER A 52 -23.01 3.74 4.56
C SER A 52 -22.10 4.51 5.52
N ASN A 53 -20.77 4.44 5.33
CA ASN A 53 -19.79 5.14 6.16
C ASN A 53 -18.66 5.73 5.31
N PRO A 54 -18.88 6.87 4.64
CA PRO A 54 -17.90 7.47 3.74
C PRO A 54 -16.82 8.23 4.53
N ILE A 55 -15.82 7.50 5.03
CA ILE A 55 -14.81 7.99 5.98
C ILE A 55 -13.98 9.20 5.52
N LEU A 56 -13.95 9.50 4.22
CA LEU A 56 -13.25 10.65 3.65
C LEU A 56 -14.16 11.86 3.42
N ASN A 57 -15.47 11.73 3.62
CA ASN A 57 -16.39 12.85 3.45
C ASN A 57 -16.08 13.95 4.45
N GLY A 58 -16.03 15.20 3.98
CA GLY A 58 -15.65 16.36 4.79
C GLY A 58 -14.16 16.46 5.16
N LYS A 59 -13.29 15.59 4.62
CA LYS A 59 -11.84 15.75 4.75
C LYS A 59 -11.33 16.80 3.75
N ASN A 60 -10.26 17.50 4.12
CA ASN A 60 -9.69 18.57 3.31
C ASN A 60 -8.62 18.03 2.36
N ASN A 61 -8.54 18.59 1.15
CA ASN A 61 -7.48 18.29 0.17
C ASN A 61 -7.28 16.78 -0.05
N VAL A 62 -8.38 16.04 -0.19
CA VAL A 62 -8.38 14.60 -0.39
C VAL A 62 -7.83 14.28 -1.78
N VAL A 63 -6.79 13.45 -1.82
CA VAL A 63 -6.22 12.89 -3.04
C VAL A 63 -6.27 11.37 -2.93
N ILE A 64 -6.94 10.73 -3.89
CA ILE A 64 -7.16 9.29 -3.93
C ILE A 64 -6.56 8.76 -5.23
N GLN A 65 -5.68 7.78 -5.12
CA GLN A 65 -5.27 6.98 -6.26
C GLN A 65 -6.41 5.98 -6.56
N ARG A 66 -6.78 5.84 -7.82
CA ARG A 66 -7.72 4.85 -8.35
C ARG A 66 -7.20 3.42 -8.18
N GLY A 67 -5.89 3.23 -8.15
CA GLY A 67 -5.23 1.92 -7.96
C GLY A 67 -5.05 1.16 -9.28
N ASP A 68 -5.06 1.86 -10.41
CA ASP A 68 -4.72 1.33 -11.74
C ASP A 68 -3.87 2.29 -12.57
N GLU A 69 -3.26 3.25 -11.88
CA GLU A 69 -2.24 4.13 -12.41
C GLU A 69 -0.96 3.38 -12.76
N ASP A 70 -0.14 4.04 -13.56
CA ASP A 70 1.24 3.65 -13.80
C ASP A 70 2.06 3.63 -12.50
N PHE A 71 3.22 2.97 -12.59
CA PHE A 71 4.16 2.90 -11.48
C PHE A 71 4.52 4.31 -10.96
N PRO A 72 4.51 4.54 -9.63
CA PRO A 72 4.71 5.88 -9.07
C PRO A 72 6.08 6.44 -9.46
N ALA A 73 6.15 7.77 -9.58
CA ALA A 73 7.42 8.45 -9.82
C ALA A 73 8.40 8.20 -8.65
N PRO A 74 9.72 8.08 -8.93
CA PRO A 74 10.71 7.86 -7.89
C PRO A 74 10.86 9.09 -6.99
N ILE A 75 10.82 8.87 -5.68
CA ILE A 75 11.31 9.82 -4.68
C ILE A 75 12.81 9.57 -4.53
N LYS A 76 13.62 10.50 -5.02
CA LYS A 76 15.08 10.42 -4.89
C LYS A 76 15.48 10.76 -3.46
N ILE A 77 16.16 9.83 -2.80
CA ILE A 77 16.66 10.00 -1.44
C ILE A 77 18.17 9.79 -1.44
N GLU A 78 18.90 10.75 -0.87
CA GLU A 78 20.34 10.67 -0.69
C GLU A 78 20.67 10.32 0.77
N TYR A 79 21.51 9.31 0.96
CA TYR A 79 22.03 8.91 2.26
C TYR A 79 23.50 8.53 2.15
N SER A 80 24.37 9.25 2.87
CA SER A 80 25.82 8.99 2.92
C SER A 80 26.48 8.84 1.53
N GLY A 81 26.07 9.65 0.55
CA GLY A 81 26.61 9.61 -0.82
C GLY A 81 26.00 8.51 -1.72
N TYR A 82 25.06 7.73 -1.20
CA TYR A 82 24.28 6.77 -1.98
C TYR A 82 22.90 7.35 -2.31
N CYS A 83 22.48 7.26 -3.57
CA CYS A 83 21.15 7.68 -4.01
C CYS A 83 20.27 6.46 -4.22
N LEU A 84 19.12 6.43 -3.53
CA LEU A 84 18.08 5.41 -3.73
C LEU A 84 16.81 6.05 -4.27
N ASN A 85 16.09 5.29 -5.09
CA ASN A 85 14.75 5.66 -5.55
C ASN A 85 13.74 4.95 -4.65
N LEU A 86 13.02 5.71 -3.83
CA LEU A 86 11.89 5.20 -3.07
C LEU A 86 10.62 5.35 -3.91
N PHE A 87 9.91 4.25 -4.09
CA PHE A 87 8.64 4.23 -4.80
C PHE A 87 7.53 3.97 -3.78
N ALA A 88 6.64 4.94 -3.59
CA ALA A 88 5.55 4.87 -2.63
C ALA A 88 4.20 5.01 -3.35
N ALA A 89 3.48 3.90 -3.49
CA ALA A 89 2.09 3.89 -3.96
C ALA A 89 1.18 4.19 -2.76
N ILE A 90 0.83 5.46 -2.55
CA ILE A 90 -0.04 5.90 -1.47
C ILE A 90 -1.48 5.87 -1.97
N ASP A 91 -2.34 5.04 -1.38
CA ASP A 91 -3.74 4.92 -1.83
C ASP A 91 -4.53 6.23 -1.69
N CYS A 92 -4.36 6.90 -0.55
CA CYS A 92 -5.03 8.15 -0.26
C CYS A 92 -4.17 9.02 0.66
N HIS A 93 -4.22 10.33 0.47
CA HIS A 93 -3.81 11.28 1.49
C HIS A 93 -4.78 12.46 1.59
N PHE A 94 -4.88 13.04 2.76
CA PHE A 94 -5.69 14.22 3.01
C PHE A 94 -5.08 15.08 4.12
N GLN A 95 -5.52 16.33 4.19
CA GLN A 95 -5.08 17.28 5.20
C GLN A 95 -6.02 17.26 6.40
N GLU A 96 -5.44 17.22 7.59
CA GLU A 96 -6.17 17.28 8.86
C GLU A 96 -6.35 18.73 9.32
N SER A 97 -7.18 18.93 10.35
CA SER A 97 -7.48 20.27 10.88
C SER A 97 -6.27 21.00 11.46
N ASP A 98 -5.24 20.26 11.91
CA ASP A 98 -3.97 20.79 12.39
C ASP A 98 -2.93 21.01 11.28
N ASN A 99 -3.35 20.97 10.01
CA ASN A 99 -2.51 21.09 8.82
C ASN A 99 -1.51 19.94 8.62
N SER A 100 -1.60 18.87 9.41
CA SER A 100 -0.84 17.64 9.15
C SER A 100 -1.40 16.87 7.96
N ILE A 101 -0.54 16.10 7.29
CA ILE A 101 -0.94 15.16 6.25
C ILE A 101 -1.26 13.81 6.90
N HIS A 102 -2.41 13.26 6.57
CA HIS A 102 -2.79 11.91 6.91
C HIS A 102 -2.69 11.03 5.66
N ILE A 103 -1.74 10.10 5.66
CA ILE A 103 -1.63 9.04 4.66
C ILE A 103 -2.53 7.88 5.07
N LEU A 104 -3.47 7.51 4.20
CA LEU A 104 -4.40 6.43 4.43
C LEU A 104 -4.20 5.34 3.38
N ASP A 105 -3.95 4.12 3.84
CA ASP A 105 -3.82 2.93 3.01
C ASP A 105 -5.05 2.02 3.21
N PHE A 106 -5.68 1.64 2.10
CA PHE A 106 -6.90 0.86 2.12
C PHE A 106 -6.57 -0.64 2.14
N LYS A 107 -7.13 -1.33 3.13
CA LYS A 107 -6.97 -2.77 3.31
C LYS A 107 -8.27 -3.51 3.03
N THR A 108 -8.13 -4.79 2.70
CA THR A 108 -9.21 -5.77 2.54
C THR A 108 -8.77 -7.09 3.17
N GLY A 109 -9.70 -7.97 3.53
CA GLY A 109 -9.40 -9.22 4.22
C GLY A 109 -9.11 -9.04 5.71
N SER A 110 -8.73 -10.11 6.39
CA SER A 110 -8.56 -10.15 7.86
C SER A 110 -7.12 -9.95 8.36
N GLY A 111 -6.19 -9.69 7.46
CA GLY A 111 -4.76 -9.55 7.80
C GLY A 111 -4.48 -8.30 8.63
N VAL A 112 -3.66 -8.43 9.67
CA VAL A 112 -3.13 -7.28 10.41
C VAL A 112 -2.19 -6.49 9.49
N PRO A 113 -2.38 -5.17 9.32
CA PRO A 113 -1.49 -4.36 8.50
C PRO A 113 -0.06 -4.39 9.00
N ASP A 114 0.90 -4.44 8.07
CA ASP A 114 2.31 -4.38 8.40
C ASP A 114 2.71 -2.95 8.75
N GLN A 115 3.00 -2.69 10.03
CA GLN A 115 3.40 -1.36 10.50
C GLN A 115 4.66 -0.83 9.81
N ARG A 116 5.53 -1.69 9.25
CA ARG A 116 6.71 -1.25 8.50
C ARG A 116 6.32 -0.44 7.27
N GLN A 117 5.20 -0.78 6.63
CA GLN A 117 4.67 -0.03 5.50
C GLN A 117 4.32 1.42 5.91
N ALA A 118 3.72 1.61 7.09
CA ALA A 118 3.40 2.93 7.60
C ALA A 118 4.66 3.79 7.80
N TYR A 119 5.75 3.23 8.35
CA TYR A 119 7.00 3.98 8.51
C TYR A 119 7.65 4.37 7.18
N VAL A 120 7.56 3.51 6.15
CA VAL A 120 8.03 3.85 4.79
C VAL A 120 7.19 4.98 4.20
N TYR A 121 5.87 4.99 4.41
CA TYR A 121 5.02 6.10 3.99
C TYR A 121 5.35 7.40 4.72
N LEU A 122 5.62 7.34 6.03
CA LEU A 122 6.04 8.52 6.80
C LEU A 122 7.39 9.06 6.33
N LEU A 123 8.34 8.18 5.98
CA LEU A 123 9.60 8.59 5.36
C LEU A 123 9.33 9.27 4.01
N ALA A 124 8.51 8.67 3.13
CA ALA A 124 8.14 9.26 1.85
C ALA A 124 7.49 10.65 2.02
N ALA A 125 6.65 10.81 3.05
CA ALA A 125 5.97 12.06 3.38
C ALA A 125 6.94 13.21 3.67
N GLN A 126 8.12 12.94 4.25
CA GLN A 126 9.13 13.98 4.50
C GLN A 126 9.65 14.63 3.21
N TYR A 127 9.64 13.89 2.10
CA TYR A 127 10.10 14.39 0.80
C TYR A 127 8.94 14.97 -0.03
N LEU A 128 7.75 14.37 0.07
CA LEU A 128 6.57 14.84 -0.65
C LEU A 128 5.93 16.08 -0.01
N PHE A 129 6.02 16.20 1.31
CA PHE A 129 5.37 17.25 2.11
C PHE A 129 6.33 17.84 3.16
N PRO A 130 7.47 18.43 2.76
CA PRO A 130 8.60 18.74 3.65
C PRO A 130 8.30 19.68 4.82
N ASN A 131 7.20 20.44 4.77
CA ASN A 131 6.81 21.41 5.79
C ASN A 131 5.60 20.96 6.63
N GLN A 132 5.16 19.71 6.47
CA GLN A 132 3.98 19.19 7.15
C GLN A 132 4.34 17.97 7.99
N LYS A 133 3.77 17.90 9.20
CA LYS A 133 3.79 16.66 9.97
C LYS A 133 2.96 15.62 9.24
N ALA A 134 3.37 14.35 9.32
CA ALA A 134 2.64 13.25 8.72
C ALA A 134 2.26 12.19 9.76
N LYS A 135 1.10 11.57 9.54
CA LYS A 135 0.67 10.34 10.20
C LYS A 135 0.16 9.37 9.15
N ALA A 136 0.29 8.08 9.41
CA ALA A 136 -0.17 7.02 8.52
C ALA A 136 -1.16 6.12 9.25
N SER A 137 -2.23 5.70 8.58
CA SER A 137 -3.14 4.69 9.13
C SER A 137 -3.64 3.75 8.04
N PHE A 138 -4.30 2.69 8.48
CA PHE A 138 -4.92 1.71 7.60
C PHE A 138 -6.41 1.68 7.87
N TYR A 139 -7.20 1.61 6.80
CA TYR A 139 -8.64 1.39 6.88
C TYR A 139 -9.05 0.13 6.15
N ASN A 140 -9.73 -0.77 6.85
CA ASN A 140 -10.27 -1.96 6.24
C ASN A 140 -11.63 -1.69 5.63
N LEU A 141 -11.72 -1.77 4.30
CA LEU A 141 -12.96 -1.49 3.56
C LEU A 141 -14.05 -2.56 3.77
N GLU A 142 -13.68 -3.77 4.21
CA GLU A 142 -14.61 -4.87 4.46
C GLU A 142 -15.14 -4.86 5.90
N THR A 143 -14.30 -4.55 6.88
CA THR A 143 -14.70 -4.50 8.30
C THR A 143 -15.07 -3.10 8.78
N GLN A 144 -14.81 -2.07 7.99
CA GLN A 144 -14.97 -0.64 8.34
C GLN A 144 -14.12 -0.20 9.54
N GLU A 145 -13.04 -0.91 9.84
CA GLU A 145 -12.18 -0.65 10.99
C GLU A 145 -10.97 0.21 10.63
N TRP A 146 -10.64 1.13 11.54
CA TRP A 146 -9.47 1.97 11.45
C TRP A 146 -8.39 1.52 12.42
N THR A 147 -7.15 1.47 11.96
CA THR A 147 -6.03 1.31 12.89
C THR A 147 -5.77 2.61 13.63
N LYS A 148 -5.11 2.51 14.80
CA LYS A 148 -4.53 3.69 15.42
C LYS A 148 -3.52 4.35 14.45
N PRO A 149 -3.52 5.69 14.32
CA PRO A 149 -2.53 6.37 13.51
C PRO A 149 -1.10 6.09 14.00
N VAL A 150 -0.23 5.78 13.06
CA VAL A 150 1.21 5.65 13.25
C VAL A 150 1.84 7.01 13.02
N THR A 151 2.70 7.41 13.94
CA THR A 151 3.58 8.59 13.84
C THR A 151 5.00 8.16 14.15
N ALA A 152 5.98 8.93 13.72
CA ALA A 152 7.39 8.66 13.99
C ALA A 152 8.12 9.98 14.25
N SER A 153 9.14 9.94 15.12
CA SER A 153 10.05 11.07 15.27
C SER A 153 11.00 11.15 14.08
N GLN A 154 11.67 12.30 13.94
CA GLN A 154 12.67 12.50 12.90
C GLN A 154 13.81 11.47 13.01
N GLU A 155 14.29 11.24 14.23
CA GLU A 155 15.38 10.31 14.52
C GLU A 155 14.99 8.87 14.18
N TYR A 156 13.72 8.50 14.40
CA TYR A 156 13.23 7.18 14.01
C TYR A 156 13.16 7.03 12.49
N LEU A 157 12.71 8.05 11.77
CA LEU A 157 12.66 8.02 10.30
C LEU A 157 14.06 8.01 9.69
N GLU A 158 15.05 8.63 10.33
CA GLU A 158 16.45 8.49 9.97
C GLU A 158 16.92 7.03 10.12
N CYS A 159 16.60 6.35 11.22
CA CYS A 159 16.89 4.92 11.36
C CYS A 159 16.23 4.07 10.24
N VAL A 160 14.98 4.37 9.87
CA VAL A 160 14.29 3.68 8.76
C VAL A 160 15.04 3.92 7.44
N LEU A 161 15.48 5.15 7.17
CA LEU A 161 16.26 5.49 6.00
C LEU A 161 17.59 4.73 5.95
N ILE A 162 18.30 4.66 7.08
CA ILE A 162 19.57 3.92 7.18
C ILE A 162 19.36 2.46 6.77
N GLU A 163 18.31 1.80 7.27
CA GLU A 163 18.08 0.39 6.95
C GLU A 163 17.61 0.18 5.51
N LEU A 164 16.79 1.08 4.96
CA LEU A 164 16.45 1.04 3.55
C LEU A 164 17.67 1.23 2.65
N ALA A 165 18.58 2.15 3.00
CA ALA A 165 19.80 2.37 2.25
C ALA A 165 20.71 1.14 2.28
N LYS A 166 20.89 0.50 3.45
CA LYS A 166 21.65 -0.75 3.57
C LYS A 166 21.04 -1.87 2.72
N LEU A 167 19.73 -2.09 2.83
CA LEU A 167 19.01 -3.11 2.06
C LEU A 167 19.14 -2.86 0.55
N ALA A 168 19.02 -1.61 0.11
CA ALA A 168 19.15 -1.26 -1.29
C ALA A 168 20.57 -1.51 -1.83
N GLN A 169 21.59 -1.16 -1.06
CA GLN A 169 23.00 -1.41 -1.42
C GLN A 169 23.31 -2.91 -1.48
N GLU A 170 22.85 -3.67 -0.50
CA GLU A 170 23.01 -5.13 -0.45
C GLU A 170 22.31 -5.78 -1.64
N TRP A 171 21.06 -5.43 -1.90
CA TRP A 171 20.30 -5.92 -3.04
C TRP A 171 20.98 -5.58 -4.38
N GLN A 172 21.53 -4.37 -4.53
CA GLN A 172 22.25 -3.97 -5.74
C GLN A 172 23.52 -4.80 -5.95
N ARG A 173 24.28 -5.04 -4.87
CA ARG A 173 25.49 -5.86 -4.87
C ARG A 173 25.16 -7.31 -5.26
N GLU A 174 24.19 -7.92 -4.59
CA GLU A 174 23.75 -9.30 -4.83
C GLU A 174 23.18 -9.47 -6.24
N SER A 175 22.34 -8.55 -6.70
CA SER A 175 21.81 -8.56 -8.07
C SER A 175 22.91 -8.46 -9.12
N THR A 176 23.97 -7.68 -8.85
CA THR A 176 25.11 -7.56 -9.75
C THR A 176 25.94 -8.85 -9.77
N GLN A 177 26.19 -9.45 -8.61
CA GLN A 177 26.89 -10.74 -8.52
C GLN A 177 26.09 -11.86 -9.20
N TYR A 178 24.77 -11.92 -9.00
CA TYR A 178 23.90 -12.90 -9.64
C TYR A 178 23.92 -12.77 -11.17
N ARG A 179 23.92 -11.55 -11.72
CA ARG A 179 24.04 -11.33 -13.17
C ARG A 179 25.38 -11.83 -13.75
N GLN A 180 26.44 -11.86 -12.94
CA GLN A 180 27.75 -12.35 -13.35
C GLN A 180 27.89 -13.87 -13.17
N SER A 181 27.27 -14.41 -12.11
CA SER A 181 27.34 -15.82 -11.71
C SER A 181 25.96 -16.32 -11.24
N PRO A 182 25.05 -16.68 -12.17
CA PRO A 182 23.71 -17.14 -11.83
C PRO A 182 23.68 -18.38 -10.92
N GLU A 183 24.70 -19.23 -10.99
CA GLU A 183 24.89 -20.41 -10.13
C GLU A 183 25.01 -20.07 -8.64
N MET A 184 25.28 -18.81 -8.30
CA MET A 184 25.39 -18.32 -6.91
C MET A 184 24.02 -17.98 -6.29
N PHE A 185 22.90 -18.18 -7.01
CA PHE A 185 21.57 -17.76 -6.57
C PHE A 185 21.26 -18.11 -5.12
N THR A 186 21.37 -19.38 -4.73
CA THR A 186 21.01 -19.86 -3.38
C THR A 186 21.94 -19.33 -2.29
N LYS A 187 23.16 -18.91 -2.66
CA LYS A 187 24.11 -18.30 -1.72
C LYS A 187 23.87 -16.81 -1.54
N LEU A 188 23.44 -16.12 -2.60
CA LEU A 188 23.11 -14.68 -2.58
C LEU A 188 21.71 -14.42 -2.01
N PHE A 189 20.75 -15.26 -2.37
CA PHE A 189 19.35 -15.19 -1.96
C PHE A 189 18.99 -16.47 -1.22
N PRO A 190 19.47 -16.64 0.03
CA PRO A 190 19.24 -17.86 0.78
C PRO A 190 17.74 -18.08 0.99
N PRO A 191 17.25 -19.32 0.84
CA PRO A 191 15.87 -19.64 1.11
C PRO A 191 15.57 -19.41 2.59
N ASN A 192 14.38 -18.88 2.88
CA ASN A 192 13.88 -18.70 4.23
C ASN A 192 12.59 -19.53 4.42
N PRO A 193 12.71 -20.86 4.54
CA PRO A 193 11.55 -21.74 4.67
C PRO A 193 10.82 -21.48 6.00
N GLY A 194 9.50 -21.72 6.00
CA GLY A 194 8.69 -21.60 7.22
C GLY A 194 7.20 -21.47 6.92
N ILE A 195 6.41 -21.03 7.91
CA ILE A 195 4.94 -20.99 7.78
C ILE A 195 4.45 -20.14 6.59
N ARG A 196 5.22 -19.13 6.19
CA ARG A 196 4.93 -18.27 5.05
C ARG A 196 5.01 -19.00 3.71
N CYS A 197 5.74 -20.13 3.65
CA CYS A 197 5.82 -20.95 2.45
C CYS A 197 4.45 -21.44 2.02
N LYS A 198 3.50 -21.71 2.94
CA LYS A 198 2.14 -22.22 2.66
C LYS A 198 1.31 -21.34 1.72
N ASN A 199 1.63 -20.06 1.62
CA ASN A 199 0.93 -19.10 0.76
C ASN A 199 1.86 -18.47 -0.29
N CYS A 200 3.07 -19.04 -0.50
CA CYS A 200 4.04 -18.49 -1.44
C CYS A 200 3.70 -18.90 -2.87
N ILE A 201 3.62 -17.93 -3.79
CA ILE A 201 3.32 -18.18 -5.21
C ILE A 201 4.41 -19.01 -5.92
N PHE A 202 5.60 -19.07 -5.34
CA PHE A 202 6.74 -19.83 -5.87
C PHE A 202 6.84 -21.25 -5.31
N GLN A 203 5.83 -21.74 -4.58
CA GLN A 203 5.82 -23.09 -4.01
C GLN A 203 6.17 -24.18 -5.03
N THR A 204 5.63 -24.08 -6.24
CA THR A 204 5.77 -25.11 -7.29
C THR A 204 7.18 -25.18 -7.88
N ILE A 205 7.99 -24.13 -7.72
CA ILE A 205 9.34 -24.04 -8.29
C ILE A 205 10.44 -23.92 -7.23
N CYS A 206 10.08 -23.65 -5.97
CA CYS A 206 11.02 -23.53 -4.86
C CYS A 206 11.20 -24.89 -4.18
N GLU A 207 12.38 -25.49 -4.31
CA GLU A 207 12.73 -26.79 -3.72
C GLU A 207 12.66 -26.81 -2.19
N TYR A 208 12.69 -25.63 -1.55
CA TYR A 208 12.62 -25.46 -0.09
C TYR A 208 11.19 -25.31 0.44
N SER A 209 10.17 -25.25 -0.43
CA SER A 209 8.79 -24.92 -0.04
C SER A 209 8.12 -26.00 0.83
N GLY A 210 8.56 -27.25 0.73
CA GLY A 210 8.07 -28.38 1.53
C GLY A 210 8.81 -28.59 2.85
N ILE A 211 9.84 -27.80 3.15
CA ILE A 211 10.61 -27.87 4.39
C ILE A 211 9.90 -26.95 5.40
N THR A 212 9.00 -27.52 6.20
CA THR A 212 8.28 -26.79 7.27
C THR A 212 8.83 -27.08 8.64
#